data_AF-A0AAW3V433-F1
#
_entry.id   AF-A0AAW3V433-F1
#
_cell.length_a   1.000
_cell.length_b   1.000
_cell.length_c   1.000
_cell.angle_alpha   90.00
_cell.angle_beta   90.00
_cell.angle_gamma   90.00
#
_symmetry.space_group_name_H-M   'P 1'
#
loop_
_entity.id
_entity.type
_entity.pdbx_description
1 polymer ?
#
loop_
_entity_poly.entity_id
_entity_poly.type
_entity_poly.pdbx_seq_one_letter_code
_entity_poly.pdbx_strand_id
1 'polypeptide(L)'
;MKKYILIGFILSIASLVCNAQSVAATPNHQFSKVEIAYRSQDCSFQFSPVNFCDDKHVAAINSALSEQAPNFNGHYILLTISEYPRYHQRSVVAIDTNTGVVYPLPIDAYSGPTDKSGNTSKDGKVTLDLKSNKVCIDGTILVYRALEHGKFCFTFEGHKFVGHHTTYMD
;
A
#
# COMPACT_ATOMS: atom_id res chain seq x y z
N MET A 1 69.34 53.43 -5.90
CA MET A 1 68.87 52.05 -5.71
C MET A 1 67.40 52.11 -5.33
N LYS A 2 66.48 51.71 -6.23
CA LYS A 2 65.03 51.82 -6.06
C LYS A 2 64.48 50.61 -5.29
N LYS A 3 63.73 50.84 -4.21
CA LYS A 3 62.96 49.82 -3.49
C LYS A 3 61.56 49.74 -4.09
N TYR A 4 61.13 48.54 -4.49
CA TYR A 4 59.75 48.25 -4.86
C TYR A 4 59.13 47.37 -3.76
N ILE A 5 58.01 47.83 -3.22
CA ILE A 5 57.20 47.11 -2.23
C ILE A 5 56.13 46.35 -3.01
N LEU A 6 56.12 45.01 -2.91
CA LEU A 6 55.03 44.17 -3.40
C LEU A 6 53.93 44.10 -2.32
N ILE A 7 52.73 44.52 -2.68
CA ILE A 7 51.52 44.38 -1.85
C ILE A 7 50.79 43.11 -2.33
N GLY A 8 50.72 42.10 -1.47
CA GLY A 8 49.96 40.87 -1.70
C GLY A 8 48.50 41.04 -1.30
N PHE A 9 47.59 40.83 -2.25
CA PHE A 9 46.13 40.84 -2.04
C PHE A 9 45.68 39.42 -1.68
N ILE A 10 45.21 39.20 -0.45
CA ILE A 10 44.67 37.90 0.00
C ILE A 10 43.15 37.92 -0.21
N LEU A 11 42.68 37.17 -1.20
CA LEU A 11 41.26 36.96 -1.47
C LEU A 11 40.73 35.84 -0.55
N SER A 12 39.91 36.17 0.45
CA SER A 12 39.25 35.17 1.31
C SER A 12 37.96 34.68 0.66
N ILE A 13 37.94 33.39 0.30
CA ILE A 13 36.75 32.70 -0.22
C ILE A 13 35.95 32.19 0.98
N ALA A 14 34.79 32.79 1.24
CA ALA A 14 33.87 32.31 2.26
C ALA A 14 33.05 31.13 1.71
N SER A 15 33.36 29.92 2.17
CA SER A 15 32.63 28.69 1.83
C SER A 15 31.28 28.69 2.57
N LEU A 16 30.17 28.91 1.85
CA LEU A 16 28.82 28.63 2.36
C LEU A 16 28.66 27.11 2.51
N VAL A 17 28.78 26.62 3.75
CA VAL A 17 28.48 25.23 4.07
C VAL A 17 26.96 25.11 4.18
N CYS A 18 26.31 24.65 3.11
CA CYS A 18 24.89 24.35 3.09
C CYS A 18 24.67 23.03 3.83
N ASN A 19 24.31 23.08 5.12
CA ASN A 19 23.89 21.91 5.89
C ASN A 19 22.48 21.50 5.45
N ALA A 20 22.39 20.67 4.42
CA ALA A 20 21.18 19.92 4.12
C ALA A 20 21.02 18.82 5.19
N GLN A 21 20.26 19.11 6.26
CA GLN A 21 19.83 18.09 7.20
C GLN A 21 18.78 17.22 6.51
N SER A 22 19.17 16.00 6.13
CA SER A 22 18.22 14.95 5.77
C SER A 22 17.38 14.65 7.00
N VAL A 23 16.10 15.02 6.98
CA VAL A 23 15.15 14.57 7.98
C VAL A 23 15.03 13.05 7.80
N ALA A 24 15.63 12.28 8.70
CA ALA A 24 15.47 10.83 8.71
C ALA A 24 13.99 10.53 8.91
N ALA A 25 13.34 9.91 7.91
CA ALA A 25 11.97 9.46 8.04
C ALA A 25 11.89 8.47 9.22
N THR A 26 10.91 8.64 10.10
CA THR A 26 10.66 7.70 11.18
C THR A 26 10.37 6.32 10.58
N PRO A 27 11.06 5.26 11.01
CA PRO A 27 10.78 3.91 10.52
C PRO A 27 9.33 3.51 10.80
N ASN A 28 8.73 2.75 9.89
CA ASN A 28 7.40 2.18 10.12
C ASN A 28 7.44 1.17 11.28
N HIS A 29 6.31 1.04 11.98
CA HIS A 29 6.12 0.03 13.00
C HIS A 29 6.20 -1.38 12.39
N GLN A 30 6.69 -2.35 13.17
CA GLN A 30 6.73 -3.76 12.75
C GLN A 30 5.32 -4.32 12.60
N PHE A 31 5.14 -5.36 11.77
CA PHE A 31 3.85 -6.06 11.67
C PHE A 31 3.35 -6.47 13.05
N SER A 32 2.07 -6.19 13.32
CA SER A 32 1.43 -6.44 14.61
C SER A 32 0.39 -7.55 14.51
N LYS A 33 -0.67 -7.32 13.72
CA LYS A 33 -1.77 -8.27 13.51
C LYS A 33 -2.55 -7.91 12.26
N VAL A 34 -3.32 -8.87 11.76
CA VAL A 34 -4.42 -8.61 10.83
C VAL A 34 -5.69 -8.37 11.65
N GLU A 35 -6.44 -7.33 11.31
CA GLU A 35 -7.74 -7.02 11.90
C GLU A 35 -8.81 -7.00 10.80
N ILE A 36 -9.78 -7.90 10.91
CA ILE A 36 -10.89 -8.03 9.96
C ILE A 36 -12.17 -7.58 10.67
N ALA A 37 -12.72 -6.45 10.24
CA ALA A 37 -13.90 -5.85 10.86
C ALA A 37 -15.21 -6.63 10.62
N TYR A 38 -15.23 -7.49 9.61
CA TYR A 38 -16.38 -8.30 9.24
C TYR A 38 -16.24 -9.75 9.70
N ARG A 39 -17.28 -10.56 9.45
CA ARG A 39 -17.29 -11.97 9.88
C ARG A 39 -16.07 -12.71 9.31
N SER A 40 -15.30 -13.30 10.21
CA SER A 40 -13.99 -13.87 9.92
C SER A 40 -13.73 -15.13 10.73
N GLN A 41 -12.75 -15.90 10.27
CA GLN A 41 -12.12 -17.00 10.99
C GLN A 41 -10.62 -16.76 10.93
N ASP A 42 -10.01 -16.53 12.09
CA ASP A 42 -8.61 -16.10 12.20
C ASP A 42 -8.30 -14.88 11.32
N CYS A 43 -7.39 -15.01 10.34
CA CYS A 43 -7.00 -13.93 9.43
C CYS A 43 -7.61 -14.09 8.02
N SER A 44 -8.82 -14.67 7.94
CA SER A 44 -9.59 -14.84 6.72
C SER A 44 -11.01 -14.34 6.91
N PHE A 45 -11.58 -13.69 5.89
CA PHE A 45 -13.04 -13.49 5.85
C PHE A 45 -13.74 -14.84 5.88
N GLN A 46 -14.95 -14.90 6.44
CA GLN A 46 -15.67 -16.16 6.52
C GLN A 46 -15.84 -16.77 5.12
N PHE A 47 -15.38 -18.01 4.95
CA PHE A 47 -15.38 -18.77 3.68
C PHE A 47 -14.42 -18.28 2.60
N SER A 48 -13.65 -17.21 2.85
CA SER A 48 -12.58 -16.80 1.94
C SER A 48 -11.45 -17.81 1.96
N PRO A 49 -10.85 -18.14 0.79
CA PRO A 49 -9.64 -18.96 0.75
C PRO A 49 -8.37 -18.18 1.10
N VAL A 50 -8.45 -16.85 1.27
CA VAL A 50 -7.29 -15.99 1.50
C VAL A 50 -7.02 -15.87 2.99
N ASN A 51 -5.82 -16.26 3.41
CA ASN A 51 -5.34 -16.13 4.78
C ASN A 51 -4.24 -15.06 4.84
N PHE A 52 -4.60 -13.88 5.35
CA PHE A 52 -3.68 -12.74 5.43
C PHE A 52 -2.58 -12.91 6.49
N CYS A 53 -2.61 -13.97 7.30
CA CYS A 53 -1.56 -14.31 8.26
C CYS A 53 -0.68 -15.49 7.83
N ASP A 54 -0.84 -16.02 6.61
CA ASP A 54 0.11 -17.01 6.10
C ASP A 54 1.49 -16.38 5.82
N ASP A 55 2.52 -17.24 5.70
CA ASP A 55 3.91 -16.79 5.53
C ASP A 55 4.10 -15.86 4.33
N LYS A 56 3.36 -16.11 3.24
CA LYS A 56 3.44 -15.34 2.00
C LYS A 56 2.91 -13.92 2.22
N HIS A 57 1.75 -13.77 2.85
CA HIS A 57 1.15 -12.47 3.13
C HIS A 57 1.98 -11.70 4.16
N VAL A 58 2.39 -12.36 5.25
CA VAL A 58 3.22 -11.75 6.30
C VAL A 58 4.56 -11.29 5.74
N ALA A 59 5.20 -12.06 4.85
CA ALA A 59 6.42 -11.63 4.17
C ALA A 59 6.21 -10.38 3.30
N ALA A 60 5.11 -10.33 2.52
CA ALA A 60 4.79 -9.17 1.70
C ALA A 60 4.51 -7.91 2.54
N ILE A 61 3.81 -8.07 3.67
CA ILE A 61 3.51 -6.99 4.62
C ILE A 61 4.80 -6.47 5.26
N ASN A 62 5.67 -7.36 5.75
CA ASN A 62 6.94 -6.97 6.37
C ASN A 62 7.87 -6.26 5.38
N SER A 63 7.98 -6.77 4.15
CA SER A 63 8.75 -6.09 3.08
C SER A 63 8.19 -4.68 2.84
N ALA A 64 6.87 -4.53 2.70
CA ALA A 64 6.25 -3.22 2.52
C ALA A 64 6.52 -2.26 3.69
N LEU A 65 6.40 -2.72 4.94
CA LEU A 65 6.74 -1.92 6.12
C LEU A 65 8.22 -1.52 6.16
N SER A 66 9.13 -2.33 5.62
CA SER A 66 10.56 -2.01 5.60
C SER A 66 10.99 -1.10 4.45
N GLU A 67 10.28 -1.15 3.32
CA GLU A 67 10.71 -0.54 2.06
C GLU A 67 9.85 0.65 1.61
N GLN A 68 8.58 0.72 2.03
CA GLN A 68 7.63 1.70 1.51
C GLN A 68 7.33 2.80 2.52
N ALA A 69 7.32 4.05 2.03
CA ALA A 69 6.70 5.15 2.76
C ALA A 69 5.16 5.02 2.66
N PRO A 70 4.39 5.63 3.59
CA PRO A 70 2.95 5.76 3.45
C PRO A 70 2.56 6.26 2.05
N ASN A 71 1.49 5.69 1.50
CA ASN A 71 1.01 6.01 0.15
C ASN A 71 -0.52 6.15 0.09
N PHE A 72 -1.21 6.06 1.23
CA PHE A 72 -2.66 6.07 1.36
C PHE A 72 -3.09 6.72 2.68
N ASN A 73 -4.15 7.52 2.64
CA ASN A 73 -4.82 8.08 3.83
C ASN A 73 -3.89 8.60 4.95
N GLY A 74 -2.86 9.37 4.58
CA GLY A 74 -1.85 9.88 5.51
C GLY A 74 -0.76 8.84 5.82
N HIS A 75 -0.97 8.04 6.87
CA HIS A 75 0.04 7.13 7.45
C HIS A 75 -0.22 5.66 7.11
N TYR A 76 -1.00 5.36 6.06
CA TYR A 76 -1.23 3.99 5.64
C TYR A 76 -0.43 3.67 4.39
N ILE A 77 -0.03 2.40 4.28
CA ILE A 77 0.40 1.80 3.02
C ILE A 77 -0.79 0.99 2.50
N LEU A 78 -1.29 1.33 1.32
CA LEU A 78 -2.19 0.45 0.57
C LEU A 78 -1.34 -0.51 -0.25
N LEU A 79 -1.28 -1.76 0.21
CA LEU A 79 -0.47 -2.82 -0.39
C LEU A 79 -1.36 -3.74 -1.23
N THR A 80 -0.88 -4.10 -2.41
CA THR A 80 -1.49 -5.15 -3.23
C THR A 80 -0.63 -6.41 -3.18
N ILE A 81 -1.21 -7.54 -2.79
CA ILE A 81 -0.49 -8.81 -2.61
C ILE A 81 -0.90 -9.75 -3.74
N SER A 82 0.04 -10.44 -4.38
CA SER A 82 -0.29 -11.35 -5.48
C SER A 82 -0.91 -12.63 -4.94
N GLU A 83 -2.13 -13.01 -5.35
CA GLU A 83 -2.78 -14.25 -4.93
C GLU A 83 -2.46 -15.41 -5.87
N TYR A 84 -2.90 -15.28 -7.12
CA TYR A 84 -2.69 -16.28 -8.15
C TYR A 84 -2.11 -15.60 -9.39
N PRO A 85 -0.76 -15.58 -9.56
CA PRO A 85 -0.10 -14.89 -10.66
C PRO A 85 -0.60 -15.30 -12.04
N ARG A 86 -0.93 -16.58 -12.23
CA ARG A 86 -1.47 -17.11 -13.49
C ARG A 86 -2.79 -16.46 -13.90
N TYR A 87 -3.57 -15.97 -12.93
CA TYR A 87 -4.87 -15.35 -13.15
C TYR A 87 -4.83 -13.83 -12.92
N HIS A 88 -3.63 -13.25 -12.74
CA HIS A 88 -3.45 -11.83 -12.40
C HIS A 88 -4.27 -11.39 -11.17
N GLN A 89 -4.52 -12.32 -10.27
CA GLN A 89 -5.31 -12.09 -9.07
C GLN A 89 -4.44 -11.54 -7.95
N ARG A 90 -4.92 -10.49 -7.31
CA ARG A 90 -4.25 -9.80 -6.21
C ARG A 90 -5.25 -9.45 -5.11
N SER A 91 -4.86 -9.50 -3.85
CA SER A 91 -5.63 -8.94 -2.75
C SER A 91 -5.15 -7.52 -2.44
N VAL A 92 -5.90 -6.79 -1.61
CA VAL A 92 -5.55 -5.43 -1.17
C VAL A 92 -5.69 -5.34 0.34
N VAL A 93 -4.69 -4.73 0.99
CA VAL A 93 -4.72 -4.43 2.42
C VAL A 93 -4.28 -2.98 2.66
N ALA A 94 -4.85 -2.33 3.67
CA ALA A 94 -4.30 -1.10 4.24
C ALA A 94 -3.47 -1.47 5.48
N ILE A 95 -2.24 -0.96 5.57
CA ILE A 95 -1.31 -1.19 6.67
C ILE A 95 -1.10 0.13 7.38
N ASP A 96 -1.45 0.20 8.66
CA ASP A 96 -1.14 1.36 9.50
C ASP A 96 0.35 1.36 9.84
N THR A 97 1.11 2.36 9.35
CA THR A 97 2.56 2.42 9.59
C THR A 97 2.93 2.82 11.01
N ASN A 98 1.98 3.34 11.80
CA ASN A 98 2.22 3.73 13.19
C ASN A 98 2.03 2.55 14.16
N THR A 99 1.15 1.60 13.82
CA THR A 99 0.79 0.48 14.71
C THR A 99 1.14 -0.89 14.15
N GLY A 100 1.40 -1.00 12.84
CA GLY A 100 1.64 -2.26 12.15
C GLY A 100 0.39 -3.14 11.99
N VAL A 101 -0.81 -2.59 12.26
CA VAL A 101 -2.08 -3.31 12.06
C VAL A 101 -2.46 -3.30 10.58
N VAL A 102 -2.94 -4.44 10.09
CA VAL A 102 -3.32 -4.66 8.70
C VAL A 102 -4.82 -4.86 8.58
N TYR A 103 -5.46 -4.11 7.69
CA TYR A 103 -6.89 -4.14 7.43
C TYR A 103 -7.14 -4.60 5.99
N PRO A 104 -7.63 -5.83 5.78
CA PRO A 104 -7.93 -6.31 4.44
C PRO A 104 -9.17 -5.66 3.82
N LEU A 105 -9.14 -5.47 2.51
CA LEU A 105 -10.31 -5.12 1.71
C LEU A 105 -11.26 -6.34 1.65
N PRO A 106 -12.60 -6.19 1.77
CA PRO A 106 -13.54 -7.31 1.85
C PRO A 106 -13.83 -7.94 0.49
N ILE A 107 -12.78 -8.45 -0.15
CA ILE A 107 -12.78 -9.23 -1.40
C ILE A 107 -11.74 -10.36 -1.26
N ASP A 108 -11.87 -11.42 -2.06
CA ASP A 108 -10.81 -12.44 -2.13
C ASP A 108 -9.65 -11.94 -2.97
N ALA A 109 -9.96 -11.42 -4.16
CA ALA A 109 -8.95 -10.88 -5.06
C ALA A 109 -9.58 -9.91 -6.07
N TYR A 110 -8.74 -9.18 -6.77
CA TYR A 110 -9.08 -8.44 -7.98
C TYR A 110 -8.09 -8.76 -9.10
N SER A 111 -8.52 -8.54 -10.33
CA SER A 111 -7.73 -8.68 -11.53
C SER A 111 -8.11 -7.61 -12.56
N GLY A 112 -7.45 -7.60 -13.71
CA GLY A 112 -7.89 -6.79 -14.85
C GLY A 112 -9.26 -7.23 -15.36
N PRO A 113 -9.83 -6.49 -16.32
CA PRO A 113 -11.03 -6.93 -17.04
C PRO A 113 -10.82 -8.35 -17.58
N THR A 114 -11.83 -9.20 -17.43
CA THR A 114 -11.80 -10.59 -17.92
C THR A 114 -12.62 -10.74 -19.20
N ASP A 115 -12.35 -11.80 -19.96
CA ASP A 115 -13.21 -12.25 -21.05
C ASP A 115 -14.47 -12.98 -20.52
N LYS A 116 -15.32 -13.44 -21.45
CA LYS A 116 -16.55 -14.18 -21.13
C LYS A 116 -16.31 -15.51 -20.40
N SER A 117 -15.09 -16.02 -20.45
CA SER A 117 -14.66 -17.25 -19.80
C SER A 117 -14.01 -16.98 -18.44
N GLY A 118 -13.95 -15.72 -17.99
CA GLY A 118 -13.33 -15.31 -16.74
C GLY A 118 -11.80 -15.20 -16.80
N ASN A 119 -11.18 -15.28 -17.99
CA ASN A 119 -9.73 -15.15 -18.12
C ASN A 119 -9.32 -13.69 -18.26
N THR A 120 -8.18 -13.34 -17.67
CA THR A 120 -7.52 -12.05 -17.92
C THR A 120 -6.04 -12.25 -18.17
N SER A 121 -5.43 -11.29 -18.87
CA SER A 121 -3.98 -11.23 -19.14
C SER A 121 -3.31 -10.03 -18.49
N LYS A 122 -4.03 -9.31 -17.61
CA LYS A 122 -3.58 -8.06 -17.02
C LYS A 122 -3.99 -7.96 -15.56
N ASP A 123 -3.15 -7.30 -14.77
CA ASP A 123 -3.49 -6.90 -13.41
C ASP A 123 -4.55 -5.80 -13.46
N GLY A 124 -5.41 -5.75 -12.43
CA GLY A 124 -6.38 -4.67 -12.27
C GLY A 124 -5.72 -3.38 -11.82
N LYS A 125 -6.42 -2.25 -11.98
CA LYS A 125 -5.89 -0.95 -11.54
C LYS A 125 -6.47 -0.59 -10.18
N VAL A 126 -5.59 -0.36 -9.20
CA VAL A 126 -5.93 0.22 -7.89
C VAL A 126 -5.41 1.65 -7.86
N THR A 127 -6.25 2.59 -7.44
CA THR A 127 -5.82 3.99 -7.24
C THR A 127 -5.18 4.17 -5.86
N LEU A 128 -3.95 4.68 -5.84
CA LEU A 128 -3.24 5.11 -4.63
C LEU A 128 -3.31 6.63 -4.50
N ASP A 129 -3.61 7.14 -3.30
CA ASP A 129 -3.60 8.58 -3.01
C ASP A 129 -3.41 8.82 -1.51
N LEU A 130 -2.33 9.54 -1.18
CA LEU A 130 -1.98 9.94 0.19
C LEU A 130 -3.04 10.81 0.88
N LYS A 131 -3.82 11.58 0.11
CA LYS A 131 -4.80 12.54 0.65
C LYS A 131 -6.23 12.01 0.60
N SER A 132 -6.41 10.78 0.14
CA SER A 132 -7.71 10.14 0.03
C SER A 132 -7.73 8.85 0.85
N ASN A 133 -8.84 8.61 1.52
CA ASN A 133 -9.16 7.33 2.12
C ASN A 133 -10.00 6.44 1.19
N LYS A 134 -10.15 6.82 -0.09
CA LYS A 134 -10.92 6.08 -1.07
C LYS A 134 -10.01 5.24 -1.97
N VAL A 135 -10.37 3.97 -2.14
CA VAL A 135 -9.73 3.02 -3.04
C VAL A 135 -10.75 2.63 -4.10
N CYS A 136 -10.38 2.72 -5.38
CA CYS A 136 -11.19 2.19 -6.46
C CYS A 136 -10.41 1.14 -7.25
N ILE A 137 -11.10 0.04 -7.55
CA ILE A 137 -10.63 -1.05 -8.40
C ILE A 137 -11.39 -0.95 -9.72
N ASP A 138 -10.64 -0.87 -10.83
CA ASP A 138 -11.19 -0.98 -12.18
C ASP A 138 -10.76 -2.33 -12.78
N GLY A 139 -11.73 -3.21 -13.03
CA GLY A 139 -11.50 -4.56 -13.51
C GLY A 139 -12.54 -5.56 -13.01
N THR A 140 -12.05 -6.69 -12.52
CA THR A 140 -12.89 -7.78 -11.98
C THR A 140 -12.52 -8.02 -10.53
N ILE A 141 -13.52 -8.15 -9.65
CA ILE A 141 -13.32 -8.62 -8.26
C ILE A 141 -13.85 -10.04 -8.13
N LEU A 142 -13.16 -10.84 -7.32
CA LEU A 142 -13.61 -12.14 -6.83
C LEU A 142 -14.06 -11.96 -5.39
N VAL A 143 -15.32 -12.27 -5.11
CA VAL A 143 -15.91 -12.25 -3.77
C VAL A 143 -16.71 -13.52 -3.61
N TYR A 144 -16.32 -14.39 -2.68
CA TYR A 144 -17.06 -15.59 -2.32
C TYR A 144 -17.59 -16.37 -3.54
N ARG A 145 -16.66 -16.88 -4.36
CA ARG A 145 -16.95 -17.66 -5.58
C ARG A 145 -17.68 -16.90 -6.70
N ALA A 146 -17.98 -15.61 -6.54
CA ALA A 146 -18.58 -14.78 -7.57
C ALA A 146 -17.55 -13.83 -8.19
N LEU A 147 -17.61 -13.69 -9.51
CA LEU A 147 -16.86 -12.66 -10.24
C LEU A 147 -17.80 -11.50 -10.56
N GLU A 148 -17.37 -10.29 -10.22
CA GLU A 148 -18.07 -9.06 -10.57
C GLU A 148 -17.17 -8.17 -11.43
N HIS A 149 -17.71 -7.57 -12.49
CA HIS A 149 -16.98 -6.69 -13.39
C HIS A 149 -17.42 -5.23 -13.23
N GLY A 150 -16.47 -4.31 -13.24
CA GLY A 150 -16.76 -2.88 -13.24
C GLY A 150 -15.76 -2.05 -12.45
N LYS A 151 -16.28 -0.96 -11.89
CA LYS A 151 -15.53 -0.04 -11.04
C LYS A 151 -16.07 -0.08 -9.62
N PHE A 152 -15.29 -0.64 -8.72
CA PHE A 152 -15.65 -0.88 -7.33
C PHE A 152 -14.92 0.10 -6.45
N CYS A 153 -15.63 0.91 -5.67
CA CYS A 153 -15.00 1.92 -4.82
C CYS A 153 -15.35 1.69 -3.36
N PHE A 154 -14.31 1.72 -2.53
CA PHE A 154 -14.37 1.55 -1.09
C PHE A 154 -13.78 2.78 -0.40
N THR A 155 -14.29 3.11 0.78
CA THR A 155 -13.78 4.16 1.65
C THR A 155 -13.27 3.52 2.93
N PHE A 156 -12.06 3.87 3.34
CA PHE A 156 -11.45 3.38 4.57
C PHE A 156 -11.84 4.28 5.74
N GLU A 157 -12.51 3.69 6.74
CA GLU A 157 -13.00 4.36 7.96
C GLU A 157 -12.24 3.86 9.19
N GLY A 158 -10.92 4.10 9.20
CA GLY A 158 -10.03 3.88 10.33
C GLY A 158 -9.65 2.41 10.58
N HIS A 159 -10.61 1.50 10.59
CA HIS A 159 -10.39 0.07 10.87
C HIS A 159 -11.14 -0.86 9.88
N LYS A 160 -11.84 -0.29 8.90
CA LYS A 160 -12.64 -1.06 7.95
C LYS A 160 -12.83 -0.33 6.63
N PHE A 161 -13.08 -1.09 5.57
CA PHE A 161 -13.54 -0.55 4.30
C PHE A 161 -15.06 -0.64 4.20
N VAL A 162 -15.69 0.45 3.76
CA VAL A 162 -17.13 0.57 3.47
C VAL A 162 -17.34 1.06 2.03
N GLY A 163 -18.58 1.13 1.54
CA GLY A 163 -18.87 1.65 0.19
C GLY A 163 -19.49 0.57 -0.71
N HIS A 164 -18.77 0.11 -1.74
CA HIS A 164 -19.22 -1.03 -2.54
C HIS A 164 -19.50 -2.23 -1.63
N HIS A 165 -20.72 -2.71 -1.65
CA HIS A 165 -21.16 -3.79 -0.76
C HIS A 165 -20.73 -5.14 -1.33
N THR A 166 -20.15 -5.98 -0.48
CA THR A 166 -19.75 -7.35 -0.82
C THR A 166 -20.39 -8.33 0.15
N THR A 167 -20.49 -9.61 -0.23
CA THR A 167 -21.06 -10.67 0.63
C THR A 167 -20.33 -10.81 1.97
N TYR A 168 -19.10 -10.32 2.10
CA TYR A 168 -18.38 -10.32 3.37
C TYR A 168 -18.80 -9.20 4.31
N MET A 169 -19.58 -8.22 3.86
CA MET A 169 -20.02 -7.07 4.64
C MET A 169 -21.41 -7.25 5.28
N ASP A 170 -22.03 -8.41 5.08
CA ASP A 170 -23.34 -8.80 5.61
C ASP A 170 -23.30 -9.37 7.05
#